data_AF-A0A3D1IBQ8-F1
#
_entry.id   AF-A0A3D1IBQ8-F1
#
_cell.length_a   1.000
_cell.length_b   1.000
_cell.length_c   1.000
_cell.angle_alpha   90.00
_cell.angle_beta   90.00
_cell.angle_gamma   90.00
#
_symmetry.space_group_name_H-M   'P 1'
#
loop_
_entity.id
_entity.type
_entity.pdbx_description
1 polymer ?
#
loop_
_entity_poly.entity_id
_entity_poly.type
_entity_poly.pdbx_seq_one_letter_code
_entity_poly.pdbx_strand_id
1 'polypeptide(L)'
;MRIRGMGDRTDPAWMRHVEDRTAQCFREAAAGLKPVTLLQGSQDEQGASMAVSRLVGSEGPVATLSWATGVAPVLGASNNAISADYVGTVNQELERWGGVSLHLPGPWSPGFDLSELPFEPRRDGSHEEAAETGNALAERLAKIQLRPADEAR
;
A
#
# COMPACT_ATOMS: atom_id res chain seq x y z
N MET A 1 39.24 12.62 -5.76
CA MET A 1 38.45 13.32 -4.72
C MET A 1 37.16 12.53 -4.51
N ARG A 2 37.10 11.69 -3.46
CA ARG A 2 35.89 10.92 -3.12
C ARG A 2 34.98 11.80 -2.28
N ILE A 3 33.72 11.94 -2.65
CA ILE A 3 32.69 12.63 -1.86
C ILE A 3 32.49 11.78 -0.59
N ARG A 4 33.12 12.19 0.51
CA ARG A 4 32.80 11.72 1.86
C ARG A 4 31.50 12.41 2.28
N GLY A 5 30.41 11.66 2.50
CA GLY A 5 29.24 12.27 3.13
C GLY A 5 27.89 11.54 3.10
N MET A 6 27.72 10.46 2.31
CA MET A 6 26.42 9.76 2.21
C MET A 6 26.58 8.25 2.07
N GLY A 7 27.42 7.65 2.92
CA GLY A 7 27.61 6.20 2.97
C GLY A 7 27.45 5.68 4.40
N ASP A 8 26.52 4.74 4.57
CA ASP A 8 26.62 3.63 5.52
C ASP A 8 26.58 3.93 7.03
N ARG A 9 25.53 4.60 7.51
CA ARG A 9 25.13 4.46 8.91
C ARG A 9 23.65 4.12 9.04
N THR A 10 23.27 3.00 8.46
CA THR A 10 22.03 2.33 8.86
C THR A 10 22.18 1.93 10.33
N ASP A 11 21.29 2.41 11.20
CA ASP A 11 21.30 2.03 12.61
C ASP A 11 21.08 0.51 12.73
N PRO A 12 22.06 -0.27 13.24
CA PRO A 12 21.93 -1.72 13.32
C PRO A 12 20.80 -2.16 14.26
N ALA A 13 20.43 -1.36 15.26
CA ALA A 13 19.30 -1.66 16.13
C ALA A 13 17.97 -1.49 15.38
N TRP A 14 17.85 -0.44 14.57
CA TRP A 14 16.71 -0.24 13.68
C TRP A 14 16.57 -1.39 12.67
N MET A 15 17.67 -1.77 12.00
CA MET A 15 17.63 -2.86 11.02
C MET A 15 17.19 -4.18 11.64
N ARG A 16 17.77 -4.57 12.78
CA ARG A 16 17.35 -5.78 13.52
C ARG A 16 15.88 -5.70 13.92
N HIS A 17 15.43 -4.54 14.37
CA HIS A 17 14.02 -4.35 14.73
C HIS A 17 13.10 -4.58 13.52
N VAL A 18 13.43 -4.02 12.35
CA VAL A 18 12.66 -4.25 11.12
C VAL A 18 12.67 -5.73 10.74
N GLU A 19 13.83 -6.39 10.74
CA GLU A 19 13.96 -7.83 10.44
C GLU A 19 13.12 -8.70 11.38
N ASP A 20 13.22 -8.46 12.70
CA ASP A 20 12.48 -9.20 13.71
C ASP A 20 10.97 -9.04 13.55
N ARG A 21 10.51 -7.80 13.29
CA ARG A 21 9.09 -7.50 13.08
C ARG A 21 8.57 -8.10 11.77
N THR A 22 9.34 -8.03 10.69
CA THR A 22 8.99 -8.69 9.42
C THR A 22 8.87 -10.21 9.61
N ALA A 23 9.84 -10.83 10.28
CA ALA A 23 9.80 -12.27 10.57
C ALA A 23 8.61 -12.64 11.47
N GLN A 24 8.25 -11.79 12.43
CA GLN A 24 7.07 -11.96 13.26
C GLN A 24 5.78 -11.91 12.43
N CYS A 25 5.61 -10.93 11.55
CA CYS A 25 4.44 -10.84 10.67
C CYS A 25 4.24 -12.11 9.83
N PHE A 26 5.32 -12.70 9.29
CA PHE A 26 5.25 -13.97 8.56
C PHE A 26 4.79 -15.13 9.45
N ARG A 27 5.30 -15.22 10.68
CA ARG A 27 4.87 -16.27 11.63
C ARG A 27 3.40 -16.13 12.00
N GLU A 28 2.94 -14.91 12.24
CA GLU A 28 1.53 -14.62 12.56
C GLU A 28 0.61 -14.94 11.38
N ALA A 29 1.00 -14.56 10.15
CA ALA A 29 0.27 -14.90 8.94
C ALA A 29 0.20 -16.43 8.71
N ALA A 30 1.31 -17.14 8.93
CA ALA A 30 1.37 -18.61 8.79
C ALA A 30 0.51 -19.33 9.84
N ALA A 31 0.46 -18.82 11.07
CA ALA A 31 -0.40 -19.37 12.12
C ALA A 31 -1.90 -19.14 11.85
N GLY A 32 -2.24 -18.08 11.11
CA GLY A 32 -3.61 -17.71 10.75
C GLY A 32 -4.12 -18.29 9.43
N LEU A 33 -3.41 -19.25 8.82
CA LEU A 33 -3.80 -19.84 7.54
C LEU A 33 -5.18 -20.49 7.63
N LYS A 34 -6.05 -20.12 6.68
CA LYS A 34 -7.41 -20.61 6.54
C LYS A 34 -7.85 -20.57 5.08
N PRO A 35 -8.83 -21.40 4.68
CA PRO A 35 -9.43 -21.30 3.35
C PRO A 35 -10.01 -19.90 3.12
N VAL A 36 -9.73 -19.34 1.95
CA VAL A 36 -10.24 -18.04 1.51
C VAL A 36 -10.61 -18.10 0.03
N THR A 37 -11.60 -17.29 -0.34
CA THR A 37 -11.89 -16.92 -1.72
C THR A 37 -11.12 -15.66 -2.07
N LEU A 38 -10.45 -15.66 -3.22
CA LEU A 38 -9.80 -14.47 -3.77
C LEU A 38 -10.78 -13.73 -4.68
N LEU A 39 -11.08 -12.49 -4.31
CA LEU A 39 -11.81 -11.55 -5.16
C LEU A 39 -10.84 -10.52 -5.73
N GLN A 40 -10.95 -10.21 -7.02
CA GLN A 40 -10.10 -9.24 -7.70
C GLN A 40 -10.95 -8.26 -8.50
N GLY A 41 -10.42 -7.05 -8.65
CA GLY A 41 -10.98 -6.04 -9.53
C GLY A 41 -9.92 -5.01 -9.87
N SER A 42 -10.09 -4.39 -11.03
CA SER A 42 -9.26 -3.28 -11.46
C SER A 42 -10.13 -2.19 -12.09
N GLN A 43 -9.59 -0.99 -12.12
CA GLN A 43 -10.21 0.15 -12.79
C GLN A 43 -9.11 1.01 -13.39
N ASP A 44 -9.28 1.33 -14.68
CA ASP A 44 -8.45 2.32 -15.34
C ASP A 44 -9.08 3.70 -15.20
N GLU A 45 -8.29 4.68 -14.78
CA GLU A 45 -8.70 6.07 -14.66
C GLU A 45 -7.57 6.96 -15.19
N GLN A 46 -7.89 7.83 -16.16
CA GLN A 46 -6.97 8.82 -16.70
C GLN A 46 -5.63 8.25 -17.23
N GLY A 47 -5.68 7.07 -17.83
CA GLY A 47 -4.49 6.41 -18.42
C GLY A 47 -3.73 5.51 -17.45
N ALA A 48 -4.27 5.25 -16.26
CA ALA A 48 -3.55 4.50 -15.26
C ALA A 48 -4.44 3.52 -14.49
N SER A 49 -3.87 2.39 -14.08
CA SER A 49 -4.63 1.26 -13.54
C SER A 49 -4.52 1.15 -12.03
N MET A 50 -5.67 1.04 -11.37
CA MET A 50 -5.78 0.68 -9.96
C MET A 50 -6.29 -0.76 -9.84
N ALA A 51 -5.80 -1.50 -8.85
CA ALA A 51 -6.24 -2.86 -8.60
C ALA A 51 -6.46 -3.12 -7.11
N VAL A 52 -7.40 -4.02 -6.82
CA VAL A 52 -7.68 -4.51 -5.47
C VAL A 52 -7.81 -6.03 -5.54
N SER A 53 -7.14 -6.71 -4.62
CA SER A 53 -7.31 -8.14 -4.35
C SER A 53 -7.76 -8.31 -2.91
N ARG A 54 -8.88 -8.97 -2.68
CA ARG A 54 -9.43 -9.24 -1.34
C ARG A 54 -9.51 -10.73 -1.07
N LEU A 55 -8.98 -11.14 0.07
CA LEU A 55 -9.13 -12.48 0.62
C LEU A 55 -10.34 -12.49 1.54
N VAL A 56 -11.31 -13.36 1.27
CA VAL A 56 -12.57 -13.49 2.05
C VAL A 56 -12.66 -14.90 2.61
N GLY A 57 -12.73 -15.04 3.93
CA GLY A 57 -12.97 -16.31 4.62
C GLY A 57 -14.46 -16.51 4.95
N SER A 58 -14.79 -17.59 5.67
CA SER A 58 -16.18 -17.87 6.08
C SER A 58 -16.81 -16.76 6.93
N GLU A 59 -16.00 -16.10 7.76
CA GLU A 59 -16.43 -15.03 8.67
C GLU A 59 -16.33 -13.62 8.06
N GLY A 60 -15.99 -13.52 6.76
CA GLY A 60 -15.83 -12.24 6.07
C GLY A 60 -14.38 -11.91 5.65
N PRO A 61 -14.09 -10.62 5.36
CA PRO A 61 -12.79 -10.19 4.86
C PRO A 61 -11.62 -10.53 5.80
N VAL A 62 -10.53 -11.03 5.22
CA VAL A 62 -9.31 -11.45 5.93
C VAL A 62 -8.15 -10.52 5.62
N ALA A 63 -7.98 -10.16 4.35
CA ALA A 63 -6.96 -9.23 3.93
C ALA A 63 -7.37 -8.52 2.64
N THR A 64 -6.88 -7.30 2.46
CA THR A 64 -6.99 -6.53 1.22
C THR A 64 -5.60 -6.10 0.76
N LEU A 65 -5.28 -6.37 -0.49
CA LEU A 65 -4.12 -5.82 -1.18
C LEU A 65 -4.60 -4.82 -2.22
N SER A 66 -3.90 -3.69 -2.35
CA SER A 66 -4.25 -2.65 -3.34
C SER A 66 -3.04 -2.04 -4.02
N TRP A 67 -3.24 -1.56 -5.25
CA TRP A 67 -2.23 -0.92 -6.10
C TRP A 67 -2.87 0.29 -6.77
N ALA A 68 -2.29 1.47 -6.63
CA ALA A 68 -2.85 2.67 -7.27
C ALA A 68 -1.94 3.90 -7.31
N THR A 69 -0.66 3.83 -6.94
CA THR A 69 0.13 5.04 -6.67
C THR A 69 1.55 5.01 -7.18
N GLY A 70 2.09 6.21 -7.36
CA GLY A 70 3.52 6.44 -7.49
C GLY A 70 4.31 6.25 -6.21
N VAL A 71 5.61 6.06 -6.38
CA VAL A 71 6.58 5.84 -5.29
C VAL A 71 6.85 7.11 -4.46
N ALA A 72 6.29 8.27 -4.84
CA ALA A 72 6.59 9.54 -4.18
C ALA A 72 5.81 9.73 -2.85
N PRO A 73 6.48 10.12 -1.75
CA PRO A 73 5.82 10.48 -0.50
C PRO A 73 5.05 11.81 -0.62
N VAL A 74 4.02 12.00 0.22
CA VAL A 74 3.41 13.34 0.38
C VAL A 74 4.24 14.18 1.32
N LEU A 75 4.70 13.59 2.42
CA LEU A 75 5.45 14.30 3.43
C LEU A 75 6.80 14.75 2.87
N GLY A 76 7.07 16.04 2.97
CA GLY A 76 8.30 16.65 2.47
C GLY A 76 9.54 16.30 3.28
N ALA A 77 10.70 16.66 2.74
CA ALA A 77 11.99 16.44 3.40
C ALA A 77 12.15 17.18 4.74
N SER A 78 11.28 18.15 5.04
CA SER A 78 11.22 18.87 6.32
C SER A 78 10.50 18.09 7.42
N ASN A 79 9.80 16.99 7.11
CA ASN A 79 9.14 16.16 8.10
C ASN A 79 10.19 15.47 9.01
N ASN A 80 10.03 15.63 10.32
CA ASN A 80 10.89 15.03 11.34
C ASN A 80 10.17 13.98 12.20
N ALA A 81 8.94 13.59 11.84
CA ALA A 81 8.17 12.56 12.52
C ALA A 81 8.21 11.22 11.75
N ILE A 82 8.18 10.11 12.50
CA ILE A 82 7.98 8.78 11.91
C ILE A 82 6.54 8.70 11.39
N SER A 83 6.38 8.33 10.12
CA SER A 83 5.08 8.24 9.46
C SER A 83 5.10 7.17 8.38
N ALA A 84 3.96 6.52 8.18
CA ALA A 84 3.69 5.69 7.01
C ALA A 84 3.14 6.50 5.82
N ASP A 85 3.14 7.84 5.94
CA ASP A 85 2.62 8.77 4.93
C ASP A 85 1.14 8.48 4.60
N TYR A 86 0.66 8.92 3.45
CA TYR A 86 -0.69 8.67 2.95
C TYR A 86 -1.02 7.17 2.89
N VAL A 87 -0.01 6.31 2.68
CA VAL A 87 -0.17 4.84 2.64
C VAL A 87 -0.69 4.30 3.96
N GLY A 88 -0.24 4.88 5.09
CA GLY A 88 -0.75 4.55 6.41
C GLY A 88 -2.25 4.81 6.53
N THR A 89 -2.71 5.96 6.04
CA THR A 89 -4.13 6.33 6.03
C THR A 89 -4.93 5.42 5.09
N VAL A 90 -4.42 5.11 3.90
CA VAL A 90 -5.05 4.15 2.98
C VAL A 90 -5.29 2.81 3.70
N ASN A 91 -4.26 2.25 4.33
CA ASN A 91 -4.39 0.97 5.03
C ASN A 91 -5.41 1.04 6.17
N GLN A 92 -5.39 2.10 6.99
CA GLN A 92 -6.36 2.27 8.07
C GLN A 92 -7.80 2.34 7.56
N GLU A 93 -8.06 3.03 6.46
CA GLU A 93 -9.40 3.12 5.87
C GLU A 93 -9.85 1.78 5.26
N LEU A 94 -8.96 1.08 4.54
CA LEU A 94 -9.26 -0.23 3.97
C LEU A 94 -9.47 -1.31 5.05
N GLU A 95 -8.76 -1.23 6.18
CA GLU A 95 -8.91 -2.13 7.34
C GLU A 95 -10.29 -2.01 8.01
N ARG A 96 -10.97 -0.86 7.87
CA ARG A 96 -12.37 -0.71 8.33
C ARG A 96 -13.34 -1.62 7.58
N TRP A 97 -12.94 -2.15 6.42
CA TRP A 97 -13.73 -3.15 5.70
C TRP A 97 -13.53 -4.57 6.23
N GLY A 98 -12.64 -4.75 7.20
CA GLY A 98 -12.30 -6.01 7.82
C GLY A 98 -10.99 -6.59 7.31
N GLY A 99 -10.28 -7.28 8.21
CA GLY A 99 -8.98 -7.86 7.92
C GLY A 99 -7.84 -6.86 7.94
N VAL A 100 -6.67 -7.29 7.45
CA VAL A 100 -5.46 -6.46 7.33
C VAL A 100 -5.37 -5.84 5.93
N SER A 101 -4.80 -4.64 5.81
CA SER A 101 -4.57 -3.99 4.52
C SER A 101 -3.09 -3.85 4.19
N LEU A 102 -2.75 -4.08 2.92
CA LEU A 102 -1.45 -3.74 2.35
C LEU A 102 -1.64 -3.00 1.01
N HIS A 103 -1.37 -1.71 1.03
CA HIS A 103 -1.22 -0.92 -0.18
C HIS A 103 0.21 -0.98 -0.69
N LEU A 104 0.36 -1.31 -1.97
CA LEU A 104 1.64 -1.45 -2.67
C LEU A 104 1.80 -0.32 -3.70
N PRO A 105 2.91 0.44 -3.64
CA PRO A 105 3.20 1.43 -4.66
C PRO A 105 3.60 0.75 -5.97
N GLY A 106 3.24 1.36 -7.09
CA GLY A 106 3.58 0.90 -8.43
C GLY A 106 2.46 0.14 -9.15
N PRO A 107 2.65 -0.09 -10.45
CA PRO A 107 1.63 -0.68 -11.30
C PRO A 107 1.43 -2.17 -11.02
N TRP A 108 0.18 -2.62 -11.19
CA TRP A 108 -0.25 -4.02 -11.06
C TRP A 108 0.30 -4.95 -12.18
N SER A 109 0.82 -4.41 -13.28
CA SER A 109 1.26 -5.19 -14.46
C SER A 109 2.73 -4.93 -14.85
N PRO A 110 3.52 -5.97 -15.18
CA PRO A 110 4.83 -5.80 -15.80
C PRO A 110 4.69 -5.18 -17.20
N GLY A 111 5.33 -4.03 -17.43
CA GLY A 111 5.27 -3.28 -18.68
C GLY A 111 4.53 -1.94 -18.61
N PHE A 112 4.05 -1.53 -17.43
CA PHE A 112 3.53 -0.19 -17.21
C PHE A 112 4.66 0.86 -17.22
N ASP A 113 4.38 2.01 -17.82
CA ASP A 113 5.22 3.18 -17.67
C ASP A 113 4.99 3.80 -16.29
N LEU A 114 6.06 3.98 -15.50
CA LEU A 114 6.01 4.69 -14.22
C LEU A 114 5.63 6.17 -14.39
N SER A 115 5.57 6.68 -15.62
CA SER A 115 5.08 8.03 -15.92
C SER A 115 3.54 8.15 -15.91
N GLU A 116 2.80 7.03 -15.94
CA GLU A 116 1.33 6.99 -16.02
C GLU A 116 0.73 6.40 -14.73
N LEU A 117 1.00 7.03 -13.59
CA LEU A 117 0.46 6.57 -12.31
C LEU A 117 -0.93 7.18 -12.06
N PRO A 118 -1.91 6.42 -11.53
CA PRO A 118 -3.32 6.86 -11.45
C PRO A 118 -3.59 7.92 -10.40
N PHE A 119 -2.55 8.22 -9.65
CA PHE A 119 -2.59 9.08 -8.51
C PHE A 119 -1.17 9.59 -8.26
N GLU A 120 -0.92 10.83 -8.66
CA GLU A 120 0.25 11.57 -8.21
C GLU A 120 -0.09 12.24 -6.88
N PRO A 121 0.49 11.78 -5.76
CA PRO A 121 0.29 12.46 -4.50
C PRO A 121 0.89 13.87 -4.55
N ARG A 122 0.26 14.81 -3.83
CA ARG A 122 0.85 16.13 -3.56
C ARG A 122 2.22 15.92 -2.93
N ARG A 123 3.23 16.70 -3.32
CA ARG A 123 4.58 16.65 -2.72
C ARG A 123 4.78 17.78 -1.72
N ASP A 124 5.68 17.55 -0.77
CA ASP A 124 6.03 18.51 0.28
C ASP A 124 4.83 18.98 1.12
N GLY A 125 3.87 18.08 1.31
CA GLY A 125 2.68 18.31 2.12
C GLY A 125 2.89 18.08 3.61
N SER A 126 1.87 18.45 4.37
CA SER A 126 1.67 18.24 5.79
C SER A 126 1.05 16.86 6.07
N HIS A 127 0.98 16.49 7.36
CA HIS A 127 0.29 15.28 7.79
C HIS A 127 -1.21 15.28 7.46
N GLU A 128 -1.85 16.45 7.51
CA GLU A 128 -3.27 16.60 7.13
C GLU A 128 -3.45 16.29 5.64
N GLU A 129 -2.60 16.86 4.78
CA GLU A 129 -2.63 16.61 3.33
C GLU A 129 -2.28 15.15 2.99
N ALA A 130 -1.37 14.51 3.74
CA ALA A 130 -1.10 13.09 3.59
C ALA A 130 -2.33 12.24 3.94
N ALA A 131 -3.06 12.60 5.00
CA ALA A 131 -4.30 11.92 5.39
C ALA A 131 -5.42 12.14 4.36
N GLU A 132 -5.63 13.38 3.89
CA GLU A 132 -6.59 13.70 2.83
C GLU A 132 -6.31 12.90 1.55
N THR A 133 -5.03 12.85 1.15
CA THR A 133 -4.53 12.08 0.02
C THR A 133 -4.86 10.59 0.20
N GLY A 134 -4.58 10.02 1.37
CA GLY A 134 -4.86 8.62 1.67
C GLY A 134 -6.36 8.30 1.69
N ASN A 135 -7.18 9.18 2.26
CA ASN A 135 -8.64 9.03 2.29
C ASN A 135 -9.24 9.04 0.88
N ALA A 136 -8.87 10.03 0.06
CA ALA A 136 -9.35 10.15 -1.31
C ALA A 136 -8.99 8.92 -2.14
N LEU A 137 -7.80 8.36 -1.93
CA LEU A 137 -7.39 7.14 -2.60
C LEU A 137 -8.15 5.91 -2.10
N ALA A 138 -8.33 5.75 -0.78
CA ALA A 138 -9.11 4.65 -0.23
C ALA A 138 -10.55 4.65 -0.76
N GLU A 139 -11.19 5.82 -0.88
CA GLU A 139 -12.52 5.96 -1.47
C GLU A 139 -12.58 5.55 -2.94
N ARG A 140 -11.52 5.82 -3.73
CA ARG A 140 -11.44 5.37 -5.13
C ARG A 140 -11.29 3.85 -5.20
N LEU A 141 -10.38 3.28 -4.41
CA LEU A 141 -10.19 1.82 -4.30
C LEU A 141 -11.47 1.11 -3.86
N ALA A 142 -12.31 1.75 -3.04
CA ALA A 142 -13.59 1.21 -2.58
C ALA A 142 -14.62 0.98 -3.68
N LYS A 143 -14.53 1.76 -4.76
CA LYS A 143 -15.48 1.73 -5.87
C LYS A 143 -15.15 0.63 -6.88
N ILE A 144 -13.97 0.02 -6.78
CA ILE A 144 -13.55 -1.06 -7.68
C ILE A 144 -14.45 -2.28 -7.44
N GLN A 145 -15.14 -2.70 -8.49
CA GLN A 145 -16.00 -3.87 -8.44
C GLN A 145 -15.14 -5.14 -8.34
N LEU A 146 -15.32 -5.89 -7.26
CA LEU A 146 -14.62 -7.15 -7.05
C LEU A 146 -15.44 -8.33 -7.57
N ARG A 147 -14.75 -9.27 -8.21
CA ARG A 147 -15.31 -10.55 -8.72
C ARG A 147 -14.39 -11.69 -8.32
N PRO A 148 -14.85 -12.95 -8.28
CA PRO A 148 -13.95 -14.09 -8.15
C PRO A 148 -12.79 -13.99 -9.14
N ALA A 149 -11.57 -14.32 -8.70
CA ALA A 149 -10.35 -14.18 -9.52
C ALA A 149 -10.44 -14.89 -10.87
N ASP A 150 -11.14 -16.03 -10.90
CA ASP A 150 -11.43 -16.87 -12.05
C ASP A 150 -12.42 -16.23 -13.05
N GLU A 151 -13.08 -15.14 -12.66
CA GLU A 151 -14.00 -14.33 -13.48
C GLU A 151 -13.47 -12.91 -13.76
N ALA A 152 -12.33 -12.54 -13.18
CA ALA A 152 -11.75 -11.21 -13.35
C ALA A 152 -11.10 -11.08 -14.73
N ARG A 153 -11.70 -10.27 -15.61
CA ARG A 153 -11.14 -9.80 -16.87
C ARG A 153 -11.33 -8.30 -16.98
#